data_AF-A0A7S0WI49-F1
#
_entry.id   AF-A0A7S0WI49-F1
#
_cell.length_a   1.000
_cell.length_b   1.000
_cell.length_c   1.000
_cell.angle_alpha   90.00
_cell.angle_beta   90.00
_cell.angle_gamma   90.00
#
_symmetry.space_group_name_H-M   'P 1'
#
loop_
_entity.id
_entity.type
_entity.pdbx_description
1 polymer ?
#
loop_
_entity_poly.entity_id
_entity_poly.type
_entity_poly.pdbx_seq_one_letter_code
_entity_poly.pdbx_strand_id
1 'polypeptide(L)'
;LREGKIGAVKLKSAEARAELNDSRRTEFEAEASPAEGTGLVRIAGTIPLPEAEDQSLAVDWRVREQGMTLLTAFVPEVAEWQSGAAEMSLHVRGTPAAPVYDGVLEVRKARINSPLLSRPIYPANATVRIQRNTL
;
A
#
# COMPACT_ATOMS: atom_id res chain seq x y z
N LEU A 1 -20.62 17.76 3.67
CA LEU A 1 -19.32 17.09 3.88
C LEU A 1 -19.00 16.31 2.61
N ARG A 2 -17.92 16.61 1.90
CA ARG A 2 -17.56 15.86 0.68
C ARG A 2 -17.23 14.42 1.11
N GLU A 3 -17.91 13.43 0.53
CA GLU A 3 -17.56 12.02 0.71
C GLU A 3 -16.15 11.79 0.14
N GLY A 4 -15.18 11.48 1.00
CA GLY A 4 -13.82 11.16 0.57
C GLY A 4 -13.80 9.86 -0.25
N LYS A 5 -13.05 9.83 -1.35
CA LYS A 5 -12.90 8.64 -2.21
C LYS A 5 -11.51 8.55 -2.84
N ILE A 6 -11.07 7.32 -3.10
CA ILE A 6 -9.90 7.00 -3.94
C ILE A 6 -10.42 6.22 -5.15
N GLY A 7 -10.28 6.78 -6.35
CA GLY A 7 -10.94 6.26 -7.54
C GLY A 7 -12.46 6.17 -7.34
N ALA A 8 -13.00 4.95 -7.46
CA ALA A 8 -14.40 4.64 -7.20
C ALA A 8 -14.68 4.23 -5.74
N VAL A 9 -13.65 4.02 -4.91
CA VAL A 9 -13.78 3.49 -3.56
C VAL A 9 -14.03 4.62 -2.57
N LYS A 10 -15.21 4.62 -1.93
CA LYS A 10 -15.53 5.56 -0.85
C LYS A 10 -14.73 5.24 0.41
N LEU A 11 -14.36 6.26 1.17
CA LEU A 11 -13.60 6.14 2.41
C LEU A 11 -14.53 6.27 3.61
N LYS A 12 -14.35 5.39 4.60
CA LYS A 12 -14.95 5.55 5.94
C LYS A 12 -14.13 6.54 6.76
N SER A 13 -12.82 6.36 6.75
CA SER A 13 -11.84 7.24 7.38
C SER A 13 -10.59 7.32 6.50
N ALA A 14 -9.92 8.47 6.58
CA ALA A 14 -8.58 8.65 6.07
C ALA A 14 -7.90 9.73 6.91
N GLU A 15 -6.75 9.38 7.47
CA GLU A 15 -5.94 10.27 8.28
C GLU A 15 -4.51 10.23 7.76
N ALA A 16 -3.88 11.39 7.71
CA ALA A 16 -2.50 11.51 7.27
C ALA A 16 -1.81 12.61 8.08
N ARG A 17 -0.58 12.34 8.49
CA ARG A 17 0.31 13.28 9.15
C ARG A 17 1.69 13.19 8.52
N ALA A 18 2.35 14.33 8.41
CA ALA A 18 3.72 14.43 7.97
C ALA A 18 4.41 15.58 8.68
N GLU A 19 5.65 15.37 9.08
CA GLU A 19 6.48 16.35 9.77
C GLU A 19 7.88 16.34 9.17
N LEU A 20 8.37 17.53 8.82
CA LEU A 20 9.72 17.74 8.33
C LEU A 20 10.63 18.12 9.51
N ASN A 21 11.69 17.35 9.73
CA ASN A 21 12.67 17.65 10.76
C ASN A 21 13.83 18.53 10.25
N ASP A 22 14.65 19.02 11.19
CA ASP A 22 15.81 19.87 10.89
C ASP A 22 16.86 19.18 10.02
N SER A 23 16.92 17.85 10.06
CA SER A 23 17.79 17.02 9.19
C SER A 23 17.25 16.87 7.76
N ARG A 24 16.21 17.63 7.38
CA ARG A 24 15.56 17.58 6.06
C ARG A 24 14.96 16.22 5.72
N ARG A 25 14.44 15.53 6.73
CA ARG A 25 13.73 14.25 6.55
C ARG A 25 12.28 14.39 6.99
N THR A 26 11.39 13.80 6.21
CA THR A 26 9.96 13.79 6.49
C THR A 26 9.60 12.48 7.17
N GLU A 27 9.14 12.55 8.42
CA GLU A 27 8.40 11.46 9.05
C GLU A 27 6.94 11.58 8.65
N PHE A 28 6.31 10.47 8.28
CA PHE A 28 4.92 10.47 7.87
C PHE A 28 4.21 9.20 8.32
N GLU A 29 2.91 9.33 8.48
CA GLU A 29 2.00 8.22 8.72
C GLU A 29 0.67 8.54 8.07
N ALA A 30 0.09 7.56 7.39
CA ALA A 30 -1.26 7.63 6.90
C ALA A 30 -1.98 6.30 7.10
N GLU A 31 -3.28 6.39 7.39
CA GLU A 31 -4.18 5.26 7.54
C GLU A 31 -5.49 5.56 6.83
N ALA A 32 -6.04 4.55 6.15
CA ALA A 32 -7.33 4.66 5.49
C ALA A 32 -8.12 3.36 5.58
N SER A 33 -9.45 3.51 5.67
CA SER A 33 -10.38 2.38 5.63
C SER A 33 -11.48 2.65 4.59
N PRO A 34 -11.87 1.64 3.78
CA PRO A 34 -12.96 1.78 2.83
C PRO A 34 -14.29 1.92 3.58
N ALA A 35 -15.26 2.60 2.95
CA ALA A 35 -16.62 2.74 3.45
C ALA A 35 -17.33 1.38 3.60
N GLU A 36 -16.99 0.44 2.72
CA GLU A 36 -17.57 -0.89 2.66
C GLU A 36 -16.53 -1.94 3.07
N GLY A 37 -16.97 -2.91 3.88
CA GLY A 37 -16.11 -4.00 4.37
C GLY A 37 -15.25 -3.62 5.58
N THR A 38 -14.26 -4.47 5.87
CA THR A 38 -13.39 -4.40 7.07
C THR A 38 -11.93 -4.12 6.74
N GLY A 39 -11.67 -3.42 5.64
CA GLY A 39 -10.31 -3.15 5.15
C GLY A 39 -9.54 -2.09 5.93
N LEU A 40 -8.21 -2.23 5.95
CA LEU A 40 -7.30 -1.21 6.44
C LEU A 40 -6.07 -1.11 5.54
N VAL A 41 -5.62 0.11 5.27
CA VAL A 41 -4.30 0.40 4.71
C VAL A 41 -3.59 1.35 5.65
N ARG A 42 -2.37 1.01 6.05
CA ARG A 42 -1.48 1.90 6.82
C ARG A 42 -0.14 1.98 6.12
N ILE A 43 0.39 3.20 6.02
CA ILE A 43 1.74 3.48 5.56
C ILE A 43 2.40 4.40 6.59
N ALA A 44 3.61 4.10 6.99
CA ALA A 44 4.37 4.97 7.89
C ALA A 44 5.85 4.88 7.58
N GLY A 45 6.59 5.94 7.85
CA GLY A 45 8.03 5.91 7.63
C GLY A 45 8.70 7.25 7.66
N THR A 46 9.96 7.22 7.26
CA THR A 46 10.80 8.39 7.08
C THR A 46 11.40 8.36 5.68
N ILE A 47 11.28 9.49 4.97
CA ILE A 47 11.92 9.71 3.68
C ILE A 47 12.80 10.96 3.73
N PRO A 48 14.00 10.95 3.13
CA PRO A 48 14.85 12.12 3.05
C PRO A 48 14.38 13.04 1.91
N LEU A 49 14.51 14.35 2.11
CA LEU A 49 14.50 15.29 0.99
C LEU A 49 15.82 15.18 0.20
N PRO A 50 15.87 15.60 -1.08
CA PRO A 50 17.08 15.52 -1.89
C PRO A 50 18.31 16.20 -1.27
N GLU A 51 18.11 17.26 -0.49
CA GLU A 51 19.18 17.98 0.22
C GLU A 51 19.57 17.42 1.59
N ALA A 52 18.91 16.36 2.07
CA ALA A 52 19.23 15.77 3.37
C ALA A 52 20.62 15.12 3.36
N GLU A 53 21.41 15.35 4.42
CA GLU A 53 22.72 14.73 4.58
C GLU A 53 22.62 13.20 4.64
N ASP A 54 21.62 12.70 5.36
CA ASP A 54 21.29 11.27 5.43
C ASP A 54 20.18 10.93 4.44
N GLN A 55 20.56 10.25 3.35
CA GLN A 55 19.65 9.76 2.32
C GLN A 55 18.99 8.41 2.65
N SER A 56 19.04 7.94 3.90
CA SER A 56 18.35 6.72 4.28
C SER A 56 16.83 6.89 4.33
N LEU A 57 16.11 5.88 3.86
CA LEU A 57 14.65 5.78 3.99
C LEU A 57 14.27 4.51 4.75
N ALA A 58 13.14 4.59 5.44
CA ALA A 58 12.46 3.44 6.02
C ALA A 58 10.96 3.64 5.88
N VAL A 59 10.30 2.82 5.08
CA VAL A 59 8.84 2.90 4.87
C VAL A 59 8.22 1.53 5.09
N ASP A 60 7.17 1.49 5.89
CA ASP A 60 6.40 0.29 6.20
C ASP A 60 4.98 0.44 5.71
N TRP A 61 4.53 -0.54 4.92
CA TRP A 61 3.16 -0.66 4.44
C TRP A 61 2.51 -1.88 5.07
N ARG A 62 1.28 -1.71 5.53
CA ARG A 62 0.42 -2.80 5.99
C ARG A 62 -0.95 -2.70 5.34
N VAL A 63 -1.45 -3.85 4.90
CA VAL A 63 -2.82 -3.98 4.42
C VAL A 63 -3.47 -5.18 5.05
N ARG A 64 -4.73 -5.01 5.45
CA ARG A 64 -5.52 -6.05 6.10
C ARG A 64 -6.89 -6.18 5.46
N GLU A 65 -7.41 -7.41 5.46
CA GLU A 65 -8.74 -7.75 4.98
C GLU A 65 -9.04 -7.18 3.58
N GLN A 66 -10.08 -6.36 3.43
CA GLN A 66 -10.48 -5.75 2.14
C GLN A 66 -9.69 -4.46 1.83
N GLY A 67 -8.64 -4.13 2.59
CA GLY A 67 -7.84 -2.92 2.35
C GLY A 67 -7.18 -2.91 0.98
N MET A 68 -7.02 -4.08 0.34
CA MET A 68 -6.50 -4.20 -1.02
C MET A 68 -7.36 -3.48 -2.06
N THR A 69 -8.66 -3.30 -1.82
CA THR A 69 -9.53 -2.49 -2.67
C THR A 69 -9.07 -1.05 -2.78
N LEU A 70 -8.56 -0.47 -1.69
CA LEU A 70 -7.97 0.88 -1.70
C LEU A 70 -6.64 0.91 -2.46
N LEU A 71 -5.77 -0.09 -2.27
CA LEU A 71 -4.50 -0.15 -3.00
C LEU A 71 -4.72 -0.26 -4.51
N THR A 72 -5.58 -1.18 -4.95
CA THR A 72 -5.87 -1.36 -6.38
C THR A 72 -6.56 -0.15 -6.99
N ALA A 73 -7.25 0.67 -6.20
CA ALA A 73 -7.89 1.89 -6.69
C ALA A 73 -6.89 2.99 -7.11
N PHE A 74 -5.62 2.90 -6.70
CA PHE A 74 -4.54 3.76 -7.19
C PHE A 74 -3.94 3.30 -8.53
N VAL A 75 -4.09 2.02 -8.87
CA VAL A 75 -3.53 1.39 -10.08
C VAL A 75 -4.61 0.57 -10.82
N PRO A 76 -5.76 1.18 -11.18
CA PRO A 76 -6.90 0.48 -11.78
C PRO A 76 -6.57 -0.16 -13.14
N GLU A 77 -5.55 0.32 -13.82
CA GLU A 77 -5.04 -0.24 -15.08
C GLU A 77 -4.36 -1.60 -14.91
N VAL A 78 -3.91 -1.94 -13.69
CA VAL A 78 -3.24 -3.21 -13.38
C VAL A 78 -4.23 -4.23 -12.82
N ALA A 79 -5.00 -3.84 -11.81
CA ALA A 79 -5.91 -4.75 -11.12
C ALA A 79 -7.05 -4.00 -10.41
N GLU A 80 -8.14 -4.70 -10.20
CA GLU A 80 -9.30 -4.30 -9.42
C GLU A 80 -9.64 -5.43 -8.43
N TRP A 81 -9.54 -5.14 -7.14
CA TRP A 81 -9.93 -6.08 -6.10
C TRP A 81 -11.44 -6.03 -5.85
N GLN A 82 -12.14 -7.09 -6.24
CA GLN A 82 -13.61 -7.17 -6.10
C GLN A 82 -14.03 -7.76 -4.76
N SER A 83 -13.32 -8.78 -4.26
CA SER A 83 -13.62 -9.42 -2.97
C SER A 83 -12.46 -10.28 -2.48
N GLY A 84 -12.54 -10.74 -1.23
CA GLY A 84 -11.53 -11.58 -0.56
C GLY A 84 -10.91 -10.89 0.65
N ALA A 85 -9.87 -11.51 1.20
CA ALA A 85 -9.05 -10.93 2.25
C ALA A 85 -7.56 -10.97 1.85
N ALA A 86 -6.82 -9.94 2.24
CA ALA A 86 -5.39 -9.87 2.09
C ALA A 86 -4.71 -9.47 3.40
N GLU A 87 -3.57 -10.07 3.71
CA GLU A 87 -2.67 -9.61 4.75
C GLU A 87 -1.32 -9.28 4.10
N MET A 88 -0.91 -8.02 4.16
CA MET A 88 0.32 -7.53 3.56
C MET A 88 1.19 -6.85 4.61
N SER A 89 2.48 -7.13 4.58
CA SER A 89 3.51 -6.34 5.24
C SER A 89 4.67 -6.15 4.26
N LEU A 90 4.99 -4.90 3.95
CA LEU A 90 6.10 -4.53 3.09
C LEU A 90 6.97 -3.51 3.81
N HIS A 91 8.27 -3.77 3.85
CA HIS A 91 9.30 -2.93 4.41
C HIS A 91 10.22 -2.48 3.27
N VAL A 92 10.36 -1.17 3.14
CA VAL A 92 11.29 -0.54 2.21
C VAL A 92 12.39 0.11 3.03
N ARG A 93 13.64 -0.21 2.72
CA ARG A 93 14.85 0.29 3.39
C ARG A 93 15.89 0.74 2.37
N GLY A 94 17.01 1.29 2.80
CA GLY A 94 18.09 1.74 1.91
C GLY A 94 18.00 3.23 1.63
N THR A 95 18.15 3.64 0.37
CA THR A 95 18.05 5.04 -0.06
C THR A 95 17.06 5.19 -1.23
N PRO A 96 16.59 6.40 -1.58
CA PRO A 96 15.72 6.59 -2.74
C PRO A 96 16.34 6.08 -4.05
N ALA A 97 17.67 6.13 -4.18
CA ALA A 97 18.40 5.65 -5.36
C ALA A 97 18.65 4.14 -5.34
N ALA A 98 18.65 3.50 -4.17
CA ALA A 98 18.89 2.07 -4.00
C ALA A 98 17.97 1.50 -2.90
N PRO A 99 16.66 1.42 -3.16
CA PRO A 99 15.72 0.85 -2.20
C PRO A 99 15.84 -0.68 -2.17
N VAL A 100 15.69 -1.24 -0.96
CA VAL A 100 15.62 -2.67 -0.70
C VAL A 100 14.22 -2.99 -0.17
N TYR A 101 13.54 -3.94 -0.81
CA TYR A 101 12.19 -4.36 -0.50
C TYR A 101 12.18 -5.73 0.17
N ASP A 102 11.50 -5.83 1.29
CA ASP A 102 11.25 -7.07 2.03
C ASP A 102 9.78 -7.13 2.41
N GLY A 103 9.09 -8.23 2.10
CA GLY A 103 7.68 -8.29 2.39
C GLY A 103 7.02 -9.63 2.18
N VAL A 104 5.79 -9.71 2.67
CA VAL A 104 4.89 -10.83 2.48
C VAL A 104 3.50 -10.30 2.15
N LEU A 105 2.84 -10.96 1.22
CA LEU A 105 1.44 -10.78 0.91
C LEU A 105 0.78 -12.17 0.93
N GLU A 106 -0.25 -12.32 1.74
CA GLU A 106 -1.14 -13.46 1.73
C GLU A 106 -2.50 -13.04 1.21
N VAL A 107 -3.01 -13.78 0.23
CA VAL A 107 -4.31 -13.56 -0.39
C VAL A 107 -5.19 -14.77 -0.14
N ARG A 108 -6.42 -14.55 0.32
CA ARG A 108 -7.40 -15.60 0.61
C ARG A 108 -8.73 -15.34 -0.09
N LYS A 109 -9.20 -16.35 -0.84
CA LYS A 109 -10.50 -16.37 -1.53
C LYS A 109 -10.79 -15.10 -2.34
N ALA A 110 -9.78 -14.53 -2.97
CA ALA A 110 -9.94 -13.27 -3.66
C ALA A 110 -10.56 -13.43 -5.05
N ARG A 111 -11.27 -12.39 -5.47
CA ARG A 111 -11.70 -12.19 -6.85
C ARG A 111 -11.03 -10.91 -7.37
N ILE A 112 -10.16 -11.09 -8.35
CA ILE A 112 -9.36 -10.01 -8.92
C ILE A 112 -9.68 -9.91 -10.39
N ASN A 113 -10.09 -8.72 -10.82
CA ASN A 113 -10.23 -8.39 -12.23
C ASN A 113 -8.97 -7.64 -12.68
N SER A 114 -8.44 -7.94 -13.86
CA SER A 114 -7.26 -7.26 -14.38
C SER A 114 -7.47 -6.98 -15.87
N PRO A 115 -7.35 -5.72 -16.33
CA PRO A 115 -7.39 -5.40 -17.75
C PRO A 115 -6.30 -6.10 -18.58
N LEU A 116 -5.23 -6.55 -17.92
CA LEU A 116 -4.10 -7.25 -18.54
C LEU A 116 -4.38 -8.74 -18.79
N LEU A 117 -5.49 -9.26 -18.27
CA LEU A 117 -5.86 -10.67 -18.37
C LEU A 117 -7.19 -10.84 -19.10
N SER A 118 -7.29 -11.87 -19.93
CA SER A 118 -8.50 -12.17 -20.70
C SER A 118 -9.67 -12.68 -19.84
N ARG A 119 -9.40 -13.13 -18.62
CA ARG A 119 -10.39 -13.63 -17.66
C ARG A 119 -10.03 -13.20 -16.24
N PRO A 120 -11.03 -12.94 -15.36
CA PRO A 120 -10.76 -12.63 -13.96
C PRO A 120 -10.13 -13.81 -13.21
N ILE A 121 -9.36 -13.53 -12.17
CA ILE A 121 -8.74 -14.54 -11.30
C ILE A 121 -9.65 -14.78 -10.10
N TYR A 122 -10.25 -15.98 -9.99
CA TYR A 122 -11.06 -16.38 -8.83
C TYR A 122 -11.33 -17.90 -8.77
N PRO A 123 -11.42 -18.50 -7.56
CA PRO A 123 -10.96 -17.93 -6.29
C PRO A 123 -9.43 -17.95 -6.24
N ALA A 124 -8.81 -16.79 -5.94
CA ALA A 124 -7.37 -16.69 -5.78
C ALA A 124 -6.97 -16.94 -4.32
N ASN A 125 -6.02 -17.86 -4.12
CA ASN A 125 -5.26 -17.98 -2.88
C ASN A 125 -3.79 -17.95 -3.26
N ALA A 126 -3.02 -17.09 -2.61
CA ALA A 126 -1.62 -16.91 -2.96
C ALA A 126 -0.82 -16.45 -1.75
N THR A 127 0.46 -16.80 -1.74
CA THR A 127 1.46 -16.20 -0.86
C THR A 127 2.59 -15.70 -1.71
N VAL A 128 2.86 -14.40 -1.65
CA VAL A 128 4.00 -13.76 -2.30
C VAL A 128 4.99 -13.38 -1.21
N ARG A 129 6.26 -13.72 -1.41
CA ARG A 129 7.37 -13.33 -0.54
C ARG A 129 8.39 -12.57 -1.36
N ILE A 130 8.78 -11.40 -0.86
CA ILE A 130 9.85 -10.58 -1.40
C ILE A 130 10.96 -10.61 -0.36
N GLN A 131 12.17 -10.98 -0.78
CA GLN A 131 13.32 -11.10 0.11
C GLN A 131 14.48 -10.30 -0.46
N ARG A 132 14.83 -9.20 0.22
CA ARG A 132 15.91 -8.26 -0.10
C ARG A 132 15.98 -7.95 -1.60
N ASN A 133 14.83 -7.63 -2.19
CA ASN A 133 14.77 -7.32 -3.61
C ASN A 133 15.23 -5.88 -3.85
N THR A 134 16.00 -5.68 -4.91
CA THR A 134 16.38 -4.37 -5.42
C THR A 134 15.76 -4.19 -6.80
N LEU A 135 15.48 -2.95 -7.20
CA LEU A 135 15.00 -2.61 -8.55
C LEU A 135 16.16 -2.21 -9.46
#